data_AF-A0ABD3ICL3-F1
#
_entry.id   AF-A0ABD3ICL3-F1
#
_cell.length_a   1.000
_cell.length_b   1.000
_cell.length_c   1.000
_cell.angle_alpha   90.00
_cell.angle_beta   90.00
_cell.angle_gamma   90.00
#
_symmetry.space_group_name_H-M   'P 1'
#
loop_
_entity.id
_entity.type
_entity.pdbx_description
1 polymer ?
#
loop_
_entity_poly.entity_id
_entity_poly.type
_entity_poly.pdbx_seq_one_letter_code
_entity_poly.pdbx_strand_id
1 'polypeptide(L)'
;MLMEWNLYDHELRNVFKYATMDESIARDFEGRFMSSTDWEVVDKMIKWLQGPAIISTLLCGSKYPTLTVTQLAWTKLLEHCTKSQVPDSQNTAVVVQESQASRGRACMRYLMKYEDEMKSVPARIAQFLDPRVPHYSNLLDNNIDSLFFEEILKLHYMREEDEIPQNNVEEEEHMQSIEHFLWKDIGKPASSAYGGESEVERYMKQPQENYKIDILQWWFSHKSVYPALYRMACDYLAIPSSSVCADEANSAAKITFDSRFSLHKSTFKAESCVRSWLQTLQSMKIPLPQDYHIAFDALNIDFQALAEDDEVIEYMLDDTHGHEKDAAQEV
;
A
#
# COMPACT_ATOMS: atom_id res chain seq x y z
N MET A 1 14.09 5.01 9.23
CA MET A 1 14.97 3.93 9.73
C MET A 1 15.16 2.76 8.77
N LEU A 2 14.24 1.79 8.55
CA LEU A 2 14.49 0.68 7.58
C LEU A 2 14.82 1.16 6.15
N MET A 3 14.31 2.33 5.75
CA MET A 3 14.68 3.02 4.51
C MET A 3 16.09 3.65 4.55
N GLU A 4 16.44 4.31 5.65
CA GLU A 4 17.80 4.83 5.85
C GLU A 4 18.81 3.66 5.81
N TRP A 5 18.43 2.47 6.29
CA TRP A 5 19.25 1.26 6.21
C TRP A 5 19.54 0.76 4.78
N ASN A 6 18.64 0.93 3.80
CA ASN A 6 18.93 0.58 2.40
C ASN A 6 19.96 1.54 1.78
N LEU A 7 19.87 2.84 2.13
CA LEU A 7 20.89 3.82 1.78
C LEU A 7 22.22 3.48 2.45
N TYR A 8 22.20 3.18 3.75
CA TYR A 8 23.39 2.79 4.51
C TYR A 8 23.98 1.46 4.04
N ASP A 9 23.21 0.47 3.58
CA ASP A 9 23.74 -0.78 3.02
C ASP A 9 24.50 -0.51 1.71
N HIS A 10 23.95 0.31 0.82
CA HIS A 10 24.63 0.69 -0.42
C HIS A 10 25.87 1.56 -0.16
N GLU A 11 25.79 2.54 0.74
CA GLU A 11 26.92 3.37 1.13
C GLU A 11 28.00 2.57 1.86
N LEU A 12 27.65 1.70 2.81
CA LEU A 12 28.59 0.81 3.49
C LEU A 12 29.27 -0.10 2.47
N ARG A 13 28.52 -0.78 1.59
CA ARG A 13 29.09 -1.62 0.53
C ARG A 13 30.07 -0.85 -0.36
N ASN A 14 29.74 0.39 -0.72
CA ASN A 14 30.60 1.22 -1.55
C ASN A 14 31.85 1.67 -0.81
N VAL A 15 31.71 2.20 0.42
CA VAL A 15 32.84 2.59 1.28
C VAL A 15 33.78 1.39 1.50
N PHE A 16 33.24 0.20 1.75
CA PHE A 16 34.05 -1.03 1.91
C PHE A 16 34.73 -1.47 0.61
N LYS A 17 34.06 -1.35 -0.55
CA LYS A 17 34.64 -1.67 -1.86
C LYS A 17 35.77 -0.70 -2.22
N TYR A 18 35.62 0.60 -1.95
CA TYR A 18 36.65 1.59 -2.25
C TYR A 18 37.83 1.52 -1.27
N ALA A 19 37.58 1.28 0.02
CA ALA A 19 38.64 1.13 1.02
C ALA A 19 39.54 -0.11 0.81
N THR A 20 39.06 -1.11 0.07
CA THR A 20 39.82 -2.35 -0.21
C THR A 20 40.51 -2.38 -1.58
N MET A 21 40.11 -1.52 -2.52
CA MET A 21 40.63 -1.48 -3.90
C MET A 21 41.65 -0.36 -4.14
N ASP A 22 41.67 0.69 -3.31
CA ASP A 22 42.54 1.85 -3.48
C ASP A 22 43.70 1.82 -2.46
N GLU A 23 44.93 1.60 -2.96
CA GLU A 23 46.15 1.55 -2.13
C GLU A 23 46.46 2.87 -1.43
N SER A 24 46.00 4.02 -1.95
CA SER A 24 46.21 5.33 -1.32
C SER A 24 45.30 5.52 -0.10
N ILE A 25 44.04 5.08 -0.22
CA ILE A 25 43.07 5.09 0.87
C ILE A 25 43.46 4.07 1.93
N ALA A 26 43.89 2.85 1.52
CA ALA A 26 44.33 1.81 2.43
C ALA A 26 45.52 2.25 3.32
N ARG A 27 46.39 3.13 2.81
CA ARG A 27 47.53 3.67 3.55
C ARG A 27 47.14 4.60 4.70
N ASP A 28 46.00 5.30 4.58
CA ASP A 28 45.45 6.15 5.66
C ASP A 28 44.84 5.31 6.82
N PHE A 29 44.68 3.99 6.62
CA PHE A 29 44.21 3.04 7.64
C PHE A 29 45.35 2.21 8.27
N GLU A 30 46.63 2.56 8.06
CA GLU A 30 47.76 1.86 8.70
C GLU A 30 47.60 1.79 10.23
N GLY A 31 47.53 0.55 10.75
CA GLY A 31 47.31 0.26 12.18
C GLY A 31 45.86 0.04 12.61
N ARG A 32 44.88 0.24 11.73
CA ARG A 32 43.44 -0.02 11.93
C ARG A 32 42.87 -1.00 10.90
N PHE A 33 43.66 -2.00 10.53
CA PHE A 33 43.15 -3.07 9.67
C PHE A 33 42.19 -3.96 10.45
N MET A 34 41.02 -4.21 9.87
CA MET A 34 40.04 -5.16 10.41
C MET A 34 40.66 -6.55 10.50
N SER A 35 40.55 -7.19 11.66
CA SER A 35 41.02 -8.56 11.85
C SER A 35 40.17 -9.54 11.03
N SER A 36 40.65 -10.78 10.86
CA SER A 36 39.86 -11.84 10.22
C SER A 36 38.51 -12.06 10.91
N THR A 37 38.48 -11.92 12.24
CA THR A 37 37.26 -12.02 13.05
C THR A 37 36.31 -10.85 12.76
N ASP A 38 36.82 -9.63 12.59
CA ASP A 38 36.00 -8.47 12.27
C ASP A 38 35.36 -8.59 10.88
N TRP A 39 36.11 -9.11 9.91
CA TRP A 39 35.58 -9.42 8.57
C TRP A 39 34.50 -10.51 8.61
N GLU A 40 34.67 -11.53 9.45
CA GLU A 40 33.64 -12.54 9.67
C GLU A 40 32.37 -11.94 10.29
N VAL A 41 32.50 -11.04 11.26
CA VAL A 41 31.36 -10.31 11.84
C VAL A 41 30.60 -9.50 10.78
N VAL A 42 31.32 -8.81 9.89
CA VAL A 42 30.73 -8.02 8.79
C VAL A 42 30.04 -8.91 7.77
N ASP A 43 30.67 -9.99 7.31
CA ASP A 43 30.06 -10.91 6.34
C ASP A 43 28.75 -11.51 6.89
N LYS A 44 28.77 -11.95 8.15
CA LYS A 44 27.56 -12.44 8.84
C LYS A 44 26.51 -11.32 9.01
N MET A 45 26.93 -10.07 9.18
CA MET A 45 26.02 -8.92 9.24
C MET A 45 25.31 -8.69 7.92
N ILE A 46 26.07 -8.64 6.83
CA ILE A 46 25.55 -8.42 5.47
C ILE A 46 24.56 -9.52 5.12
N LYS A 47 24.90 -10.79 5.39
CA LYS A 47 24.01 -11.93 5.20
C LYS A 47 22.73 -11.81 6.03
N TRP A 48 22.85 -11.40 7.30
CA TRP A 48 21.69 -11.22 8.16
C TRP A 48 20.76 -10.09 7.68
N LEU A 49 21.32 -8.98 7.16
CA LEU A 49 20.57 -7.83 6.66
C LEU A 49 19.76 -8.13 5.39
N GLN A 50 20.07 -9.20 4.66
CA GLN A 50 19.31 -9.58 3.46
C GLN A 50 17.83 -9.85 3.76
N GLY A 51 17.50 -10.49 4.89
CA GLY A 51 16.12 -10.77 5.28
C GLY A 51 15.29 -9.48 5.46
N PRO A 52 15.71 -8.56 6.36
CA PRO A 52 15.07 -7.27 6.53
C PRO A 52 15.03 -6.43 5.26
N ALA A 53 16.07 -6.47 4.42
CA ALA A 53 16.08 -5.74 3.15
C ALA A 53 15.00 -6.23 2.18
N ILE A 54 14.83 -7.55 2.04
CA ILE A 54 13.77 -8.14 1.21
C ILE A 54 12.38 -7.71 1.72
N ILE A 55 12.16 -7.79 3.04
CA ILE A 55 10.86 -7.45 3.63
C ILE A 55 10.57 -5.95 3.51
N SER A 56 11.57 -5.10 3.78
CA SER A 56 11.46 -3.64 3.61
C SER A 56 11.11 -3.31 2.16
N THR A 57 11.82 -3.88 1.19
CA THR A 57 11.55 -3.69 -0.25
C THR A 57 10.13 -4.10 -0.61
N LEU A 58 9.64 -5.23 -0.07
CA LEU A 58 8.27 -5.68 -0.28
C LEU A 58 7.25 -4.65 0.21
N LEU A 59 7.41 -4.13 1.44
CA LEU A 59 6.50 -3.15 2.04
C LEU A 59 6.59 -1.76 1.40
N CYS A 60 7.70 -1.43 0.76
CA CYS A 60 7.90 -0.13 0.11
C CYS A 60 7.45 -0.10 -1.36
N GLY A 61 6.85 -1.19 -1.87
CA GLY A 61 6.38 -1.27 -3.25
C GLY A 61 5.18 -0.37 -3.55
N SER A 62 5.01 0.00 -4.82
CA SER A 62 3.87 0.80 -5.32
C SER A 62 3.00 0.09 -6.37
N LYS A 63 3.42 -1.09 -6.83
CA LYS A 63 2.78 -1.78 -7.97
C LYS A 63 1.86 -2.93 -7.57
N TYR A 64 1.66 -3.12 -6.27
CA TYR A 64 0.83 -4.16 -5.71
C TYR A 64 0.37 -3.73 -4.31
N PRO A 65 -0.74 -4.28 -3.79
CA PRO A 65 -1.17 -4.00 -2.42
C PRO A 65 -0.10 -4.41 -1.41
N THR A 66 0.37 -3.45 -0.61
CA THR A 66 1.44 -3.68 0.38
C THR A 66 0.91 -3.79 1.81
N LEU A 67 -0.23 -3.14 2.10
CA LEU A 67 -0.81 -3.16 3.44
C LEU A 67 -1.34 -4.53 3.84
N THR A 68 -1.73 -5.37 2.87
CA THR A 68 -2.24 -6.72 3.14
C THR A 68 -1.19 -7.66 3.76
N VAL A 69 0.10 -7.38 3.53
CA VAL A 69 1.21 -8.24 3.95
C VAL A 69 1.97 -7.71 5.17
N THR A 70 1.58 -6.58 5.76
CA THR A 70 2.30 -5.96 6.89
C THR A 70 2.43 -6.87 8.09
N GLN A 71 1.34 -7.49 8.55
CA GLN A 71 1.38 -8.40 9.69
C GLN A 71 2.20 -9.67 9.40
N LEU A 72 2.15 -10.18 8.16
CA LEU A 72 2.97 -11.32 7.75
C LEU A 72 4.46 -10.94 7.70
N ALA A 73 4.79 -9.80 7.10
CA ALA A 73 6.12 -9.23 7.04
C ALA A 73 6.71 -9.02 8.44
N TRP A 74 5.93 -8.43 9.33
CA TRP A 74 6.25 -8.27 10.73
C TRP A 74 6.57 -9.62 11.41
N THR A 75 5.68 -10.60 11.25
CA THR A 75 5.87 -11.95 11.83
C THR A 75 7.16 -12.59 11.32
N LYS A 76 7.44 -12.45 10.01
CA LYS A 76 8.68 -12.95 9.41
C LYS A 76 9.93 -12.22 9.90
N LEU A 77 9.84 -10.91 10.15
CA LEU A 77 10.92 -10.14 10.78
C LEU A 77 11.18 -10.58 12.23
N LEU A 78 10.13 -10.84 13.02
CA LEU A 78 10.26 -11.37 14.37
C LEU A 78 10.89 -12.78 14.37
N GLU A 79 10.45 -13.66 13.47
CA GLU A 79 11.06 -14.99 13.28
C GLU A 79 12.56 -14.87 12.94
N HIS A 80 12.91 -13.95 12.03
CA HIS A 80 14.29 -13.69 11.62
C HIS A 80 15.16 -13.19 12.79
N CYS A 81 14.63 -12.26 13.59
CA CYS A 81 15.30 -11.76 14.78
C CYS A 81 15.48 -12.85 15.85
N THR A 82 14.46 -13.67 16.07
CA THR A 82 14.51 -14.78 17.04
C THR A 82 15.56 -15.82 16.64
N LYS A 83 15.59 -16.23 15.37
CA LYS A 83 16.57 -17.20 14.85
C LYS A 83 18.01 -16.74 15.07
N SER A 84 18.28 -15.44 14.96
CA SER A 84 19.62 -14.87 15.17
C SER A 84 20.11 -14.84 16.62
N GLN A 85 19.25 -15.17 17.59
CA GLN A 85 19.62 -15.26 19.00
C GLN A 85 20.02 -16.68 19.43
N VAL A 86 19.78 -17.67 18.57
CA VAL A 86 20.18 -19.06 18.82
C VAL A 86 21.65 -19.23 18.44
N PRO A 87 22.52 -19.73 19.35
CA PRO A 87 23.93 -19.97 19.02
C PRO A 87 24.07 -20.98 17.88
N ASP A 88 24.83 -20.64 16.85
CA ASP A 88 25.21 -21.59 15.79
C ASP A 88 26.02 -22.75 16.40
N SER A 89 25.66 -24.00 16.08
CA SER A 89 26.37 -25.18 16.53
C SER A 89 27.69 -25.38 15.78
N GLN A 90 28.79 -25.26 16.53
CA GLN A 90 30.21 -25.54 16.22
C GLN A 90 31.04 -24.44 15.51
N ASN A 91 32.24 -24.20 16.07
CA ASN A 91 33.40 -23.45 15.54
C ASN A 91 33.30 -21.95 15.20
N THR A 92 32.21 -21.25 15.54
CA THR A 92 32.13 -19.79 15.34
C THR A 92 32.71 -19.03 16.54
N ALA A 93 33.47 -17.96 16.32
CA ALA A 93 34.05 -17.14 17.39
C ALA A 93 32.97 -16.51 18.29
N VAL A 94 33.22 -16.42 19.60
CA VAL A 94 32.28 -15.88 20.61
C VAL A 94 31.82 -14.46 20.23
N VAL A 95 32.74 -13.62 19.75
CA VAL A 95 32.45 -12.24 19.31
C VAL A 95 31.44 -12.21 18.16
N VAL A 96 31.51 -13.18 17.23
CA VAL A 96 30.58 -13.28 16.10
C VAL A 96 29.18 -13.67 16.58
N GLN A 97 29.09 -14.63 17.50
CA GLN A 97 27.82 -15.08 18.09
C GLN A 97 27.16 -13.98 18.93
N GLU A 98 27.93 -13.30 19.80
CA GLU A 98 27.42 -12.20 20.62
C GLU A 98 26.94 -11.04 19.75
N SER A 99 27.71 -10.71 18.70
CA SER A 99 27.31 -9.73 17.71
C SER A 99 25.97 -10.12 17.08
N GLN A 100 25.80 -11.35 16.54
CA GLN A 100 24.52 -11.84 15.98
C GLN A 100 23.34 -11.69 16.93
N ALA A 101 23.49 -12.18 18.16
CA ALA A 101 22.42 -12.11 19.15
C ALA A 101 22.09 -10.66 19.54
N SER A 102 23.09 -9.77 19.61
CA SER A 102 22.89 -8.35 19.93
C SER A 102 22.06 -7.63 18.87
N ARG A 103 22.36 -7.82 17.57
CA ARG A 103 21.58 -7.21 16.46
C ARG A 103 20.16 -7.75 16.41
N GLY A 104 19.98 -9.07 16.58
CA GLY A 104 18.66 -9.68 16.68
C GLY A 104 17.80 -9.09 17.81
N ARG A 105 18.38 -8.93 19.01
CA ARG A 105 17.70 -8.28 20.15
C ARG A 105 17.38 -6.80 19.88
N ALA A 106 18.31 -6.05 19.28
CA ALA A 106 18.10 -4.65 18.97
C ALA A 106 16.96 -4.46 17.95
N CYS A 107 16.96 -5.26 16.88
CA CYS A 107 15.90 -5.23 15.87
C CYS A 107 14.55 -5.64 16.46
N MET A 108 14.50 -6.72 17.24
CA MET A 108 13.29 -7.16 17.95
C MET A 108 12.69 -6.07 18.82
N ARG A 109 13.50 -5.41 19.66
CA ARG A 109 13.04 -4.31 20.51
C ARG A 109 12.53 -3.11 19.72
N TYR A 110 13.13 -2.84 18.57
CA TYR A 110 12.64 -1.77 17.70
C TYR A 110 11.31 -2.14 17.07
N LEU A 111 11.21 -3.38 16.54
CA LEU A 111 9.99 -3.90 15.96
C LEU A 111 8.87 -3.70 16.97
N MET A 112 8.92 -4.35 18.15
CA MET A 112 7.86 -4.35 19.18
C MET A 112 7.18 -3.00 19.48
N LYS A 113 7.85 -1.87 19.23
CA LYS A 113 7.25 -0.53 19.35
C LYS A 113 6.10 -0.26 18.37
N TYR A 114 6.10 -0.96 17.23
CA TYR A 114 5.18 -0.76 16.10
C TYR A 114 4.17 -1.90 15.94
N GLU A 115 4.01 -2.75 16.98
CA GLU A 115 3.16 -3.93 16.89
C GLU A 115 1.70 -3.55 16.63
N ASP A 116 1.21 -2.52 17.30
CA ASP A 116 -0.17 -2.06 17.23
C ASP A 116 -0.46 -1.41 15.86
N GLU A 117 0.49 -0.66 15.30
CA GLU A 117 0.39 -0.05 13.98
C GLU A 117 0.34 -1.10 12.87
N MET A 118 1.12 -2.18 13.00
CA MET A 118 1.10 -3.31 12.08
C MET A 118 -0.20 -4.12 12.15
N LYS A 119 -0.94 -4.00 13.27
CA LYS A 119 -2.26 -4.60 13.52
C LYS A 119 -3.40 -3.58 13.48
N SER A 120 -3.16 -2.40 12.91
CA SER A 120 -4.15 -1.34 12.80
C SER A 120 -5.40 -1.82 12.06
N VAL A 121 -6.54 -1.20 12.32
CA VAL A 121 -7.81 -1.54 11.69
C VAL A 121 -7.70 -1.61 10.15
N PRO A 122 -7.10 -0.62 9.45
CA PRO A 122 -6.91 -0.70 8.00
C PRO A 122 -6.04 -1.87 7.57
N ALA A 123 -4.98 -2.19 8.32
CA ALA A 123 -4.12 -3.33 8.02
C ALA A 123 -4.87 -4.66 8.13
N ARG A 124 -5.73 -4.80 9.14
CA ARG A 124 -6.56 -5.98 9.35
C ARG A 124 -7.59 -6.15 8.24
N ILE A 125 -8.25 -5.05 7.82
CA ILE A 125 -9.21 -5.07 6.71
C ILE A 125 -8.49 -5.42 5.40
N ALA A 126 -7.36 -4.78 5.09
CA ALA A 126 -6.59 -5.08 3.90
C ALA A 126 -6.11 -6.55 3.87
N GLN A 127 -5.65 -7.08 5.01
CA GLN A 127 -5.27 -8.49 5.13
C GLN A 127 -6.46 -9.43 4.93
N PHE A 128 -7.63 -9.12 5.50
CA PHE A 128 -8.85 -9.88 5.28
C PHE A 128 -9.20 -9.95 3.79
N LEU A 129 -9.09 -8.83 3.08
CA LEU A 129 -9.37 -8.73 1.64
C LEU A 129 -8.27 -9.35 0.75
N ASP A 130 -7.26 -10.00 1.32
CA ASP A 130 -6.24 -10.72 0.55
C ASP A 130 -6.63 -12.21 0.43
N PRO A 131 -7.09 -12.67 -0.74
CA PRO A 131 -7.56 -14.06 -0.93
C PRO A 131 -6.43 -15.10 -0.82
N ARG A 132 -5.16 -14.65 -0.74
CA ARG A 132 -4.00 -15.52 -0.51
C ARG A 132 -3.78 -15.81 0.97
N VAL A 133 -4.39 -15.02 1.86
CA VAL A 133 -4.27 -15.16 3.31
C VAL A 133 -5.42 -16.04 3.82
N PRO A 134 -5.14 -17.16 4.51
CA PRO A 134 -6.19 -18.03 5.01
C PRO A 134 -7.04 -17.34 6.08
N HIS A 135 -8.36 -17.24 5.83
CA HIS A 135 -9.34 -16.63 6.74
C HIS A 135 -9.55 -17.39 8.05
N TYR A 136 -9.06 -18.63 8.15
CA TYR A 136 -9.12 -19.49 9.33
C TYR A 136 -7.79 -19.54 10.11
N SER A 137 -6.82 -18.69 9.77
CA SER A 137 -5.56 -18.65 10.51
C SER A 137 -5.72 -17.95 11.86
N ASN A 138 -4.97 -18.40 12.88
CA ASN A 138 -4.87 -17.79 14.23
C ASN A 138 -4.40 -16.31 14.25
N LEU A 139 -4.35 -15.65 13.09
CA LEU A 139 -3.99 -14.25 12.91
C LEU A 139 -5.20 -13.31 13.13
N LEU A 140 -6.41 -13.85 13.02
CA LEU A 140 -7.70 -13.18 13.21
C LEU A 140 -8.51 -13.96 14.26
N ASP A 141 -9.26 -13.26 15.12
CA ASP A 141 -10.19 -13.92 16.04
C ASP A 141 -11.50 -14.14 15.27
N ASN A 142 -11.63 -15.34 14.69
CA ASN A 142 -12.55 -15.65 13.58
C ASN A 142 -14.02 -15.24 13.81
N ASN A 143 -14.51 -15.21 15.05
CA ASN A 143 -15.89 -14.80 15.34
C ASN A 143 -16.07 -13.29 15.54
N ILE A 144 -15.05 -12.60 16.06
CA ILE A 144 -15.09 -11.15 16.27
C ILE A 144 -14.94 -10.44 14.92
N ASP A 145 -14.10 -10.99 14.05
CA ASP A 145 -13.69 -10.31 12.83
C ASP A 145 -14.76 -10.40 11.72
N SER A 146 -15.53 -11.50 11.64
CA SER A 146 -16.65 -11.60 10.69
C SER A 146 -17.72 -10.53 10.93
N LEU A 147 -18.19 -10.39 12.18
CA LEU A 147 -19.18 -9.38 12.56
C LEU A 147 -18.67 -7.96 12.30
N PHE A 148 -17.39 -7.72 12.61
CA PHE A 148 -16.74 -6.45 12.35
C PHE A 148 -16.73 -6.08 10.86
N PHE A 149 -16.34 -7.01 9.97
CA PHE A 149 -16.36 -6.74 8.52
C PHE A 149 -17.77 -6.57 7.97
N GLU A 150 -18.74 -7.34 8.47
CA GLU A 150 -20.14 -7.18 8.09
C GLU A 150 -20.69 -5.81 8.47
N GLU A 151 -20.36 -5.31 9.66
CA GLU A 151 -20.80 -3.99 10.13
C GLU A 151 -20.25 -2.88 9.24
N ILE A 152 -18.96 -2.92 8.91
CA ILE A 152 -18.35 -1.93 8.01
C ILE A 152 -18.98 -2.00 6.61
N LEU A 153 -19.22 -3.21 6.08
CA LEU A 153 -19.90 -3.35 4.79
C LEU A 153 -21.29 -2.73 4.81
N LYS A 154 -22.09 -3.03 5.84
CA LYS A 154 -23.46 -2.50 5.99
C LYS A 154 -23.46 -0.97 6.09
N LEU A 155 -22.52 -0.37 6.82
CA LEU A 155 -22.47 1.07 7.05
C LEU A 155 -21.95 1.89 5.87
N HIS A 156 -20.98 1.35 5.11
CA HIS A 156 -20.22 2.15 4.15
C HIS A 156 -20.26 1.65 2.71
N TYR A 157 -20.58 0.37 2.50
CA TYR A 157 -20.37 -0.27 1.20
C TYR A 157 -21.62 -0.88 0.61
N MET A 158 -22.64 -1.27 1.38
CA MET A 158 -23.90 -1.79 0.86
C MET A 158 -24.72 -0.68 0.20
N ARG A 159 -25.27 -0.95 -0.99
CA ARG A 159 -26.26 -0.09 -1.65
C ARG A 159 -27.65 -0.71 -1.51
N GLU A 160 -28.69 0.09 -1.69
CA GLU A 160 -30.08 -0.39 -1.70
C GLU A 160 -30.31 -1.53 -2.72
N GLU A 161 -29.56 -1.52 -3.84
CA GLU A 161 -29.61 -2.57 -4.87
C GLU A 161 -28.93 -3.89 -4.45
N ASP A 162 -28.04 -3.84 -3.44
CA ASP A 162 -27.37 -5.02 -2.89
C ASP A 162 -28.20 -5.67 -1.76
N GLU A 163 -29.24 -5.00 -1.25
CA GLU A 163 -30.17 -5.57 -0.28
C GLU A 163 -31.04 -6.65 -0.95
N ILE A 164 -31.09 -7.81 -0.33
CA ILE A 164 -32.05 -8.86 -0.69
C ILE A 164 -33.44 -8.26 -0.46
N PRO A 165 -34.35 -8.23 -1.45
CA PRO A 165 -35.73 -7.82 -1.20
C PRO A 165 -36.33 -8.76 -0.16
N GLN A 166 -36.45 -8.29 1.09
CA GLN A 166 -37.28 -8.96 2.11
C GLN A 166 -38.73 -8.62 1.84
N ASN A 167 -39.25 -9.07 0.71
CA ASN A 167 -40.64 -8.83 0.35
C ASN A 167 -41.37 -10.16 0.23
N ASN A 168 -42.11 -10.46 1.28
CA ASN A 168 -43.35 -11.22 1.22
C ASN A 168 -44.27 -10.53 0.21
N VAL A 169 -44.14 -10.87 -1.07
CA VAL A 169 -45.10 -10.45 -2.10
C VAL A 169 -45.75 -11.73 -2.60
N GLU A 170 -47.03 -11.86 -2.26
CA GLU A 170 -47.93 -12.84 -2.85
C GLU A 170 -47.80 -12.74 -4.38
N GLU A 171 -47.32 -13.82 -5.00
CA GLU A 171 -47.15 -13.92 -6.45
C GLU A 171 -48.51 -13.86 -7.15
N GLU A 172 -48.93 -12.69 -7.62
CA GLU A 172 -49.89 -12.60 -8.72
C GLU A 172 -49.15 -12.81 -10.05
N GLU A 173 -49.12 -14.08 -10.49
CA GLU A 173 -48.59 -14.48 -11.79
C GLU A 173 -49.42 -13.88 -12.94
N HIS A 174 -48.96 -12.77 -13.52
CA HIS A 174 -49.37 -12.34 -14.86
C HIS A 174 -48.23 -12.58 -15.85
N MET A 175 -48.41 -13.58 -16.70
CA MET A 175 -47.45 -14.05 -17.70
C MET A 175 -47.10 -12.96 -18.72
N GLN A 176 -45.96 -12.28 -18.51
CA GLN A 176 -45.41 -11.30 -19.44
C GLN A 176 -44.18 -11.89 -20.16
N SER A 177 -44.36 -12.16 -21.47
CA SER A 177 -43.35 -12.46 -22.51
C SER A 177 -42.36 -13.62 -22.29
N ILE A 178 -42.22 -14.47 -23.32
CA ILE A 178 -41.17 -15.51 -23.44
C ILE A 178 -39.77 -14.88 -23.33
N GLU A 179 -39.61 -13.63 -23.77
CA GLU A 179 -38.35 -12.90 -23.66
C GLU A 179 -37.97 -12.63 -22.19
N HIS A 180 -38.94 -12.22 -21.36
CA HIS A 180 -38.72 -12.06 -19.93
C HIS A 180 -38.39 -13.41 -19.27
N PHE A 181 -39.07 -14.50 -19.64
CA PHE A 181 -38.78 -15.84 -19.11
C PHE A 181 -37.37 -16.34 -19.46
N LEU A 182 -36.89 -16.06 -20.68
CA LEU A 182 -35.56 -16.50 -21.13
C LEU A 182 -34.42 -15.69 -20.53
N TRP A 183 -34.60 -14.38 -20.31
CA TRP A 183 -33.55 -13.49 -19.83
C TRP A 183 -33.64 -13.14 -18.35
N LYS A 184 -34.72 -13.51 -17.64
CA LYS A 184 -34.92 -13.28 -16.19
C LYS A 184 -33.77 -13.83 -15.33
N ASP A 185 -33.09 -14.88 -15.77
CA ASP A 185 -32.02 -15.54 -15.03
C ASP A 185 -30.62 -15.32 -15.65
N ILE A 186 -30.54 -14.66 -16.81
CA ILE A 186 -29.28 -14.34 -17.50
C ILE A 186 -28.99 -12.86 -17.26
N GLY A 187 -28.27 -12.56 -16.17
CA GLY A 187 -27.88 -11.20 -15.80
C GLY A 187 -28.26 -10.78 -14.38
N LYS A 188 -29.00 -11.62 -13.64
CA LYS A 188 -29.11 -11.43 -12.19
C LYS A 188 -27.73 -11.62 -11.55
N PRO A 189 -27.30 -10.73 -10.63
CA PRO A 189 -26.15 -11.01 -9.80
C PRO A 189 -26.39 -12.36 -9.10
N ALA A 190 -25.31 -13.12 -8.86
CA ALA A 190 -25.40 -14.47 -8.32
C ALA A 190 -26.05 -14.55 -6.91
N SER A 191 -26.53 -13.44 -6.35
CA SER A 191 -27.14 -13.31 -5.03
C SER A 191 -28.39 -14.18 -4.81
N SER A 192 -29.17 -14.49 -5.84
CA SER A 192 -30.36 -15.35 -5.67
C SER A 192 -30.07 -16.85 -5.59
N ALA A 193 -28.81 -17.27 -5.80
CA ALA A 193 -28.39 -18.68 -5.71
C ALA A 193 -27.82 -19.06 -4.33
N TYR A 194 -27.48 -18.07 -3.49
CA TYR A 194 -26.86 -18.28 -2.18
C TYR A 194 -27.90 -18.03 -1.08
N GLY A 195 -28.47 -19.11 -0.53
CA GLY A 195 -29.60 -19.07 0.40
C GLY A 195 -29.35 -18.29 1.69
N GLY A 196 -29.53 -16.97 1.65
CA GLY A 196 -29.45 -16.05 2.80
C GLY A 196 -28.04 -15.82 3.37
N GLU A 197 -27.01 -16.38 2.75
CA GLU A 197 -25.62 -16.28 3.20
C GLU A 197 -25.01 -14.92 2.85
N SER A 198 -24.35 -14.28 3.83
CA SER A 198 -23.74 -12.96 3.65
C SER A 198 -22.53 -13.03 2.71
N GLU A 199 -22.18 -11.90 2.11
CA GLU A 199 -21.01 -11.80 1.23
C GLU A 199 -19.71 -12.16 1.97
N VAL A 200 -19.60 -11.75 3.25
CA VAL A 200 -18.48 -12.05 4.15
C VAL A 200 -18.41 -13.56 4.41
N GLU A 201 -19.53 -14.19 4.74
CA GLU A 201 -19.58 -15.64 5.00
C GLU A 201 -19.15 -16.45 3.77
N ARG A 202 -19.62 -16.06 2.58
CA ARG A 202 -19.21 -16.71 1.32
C ARG A 202 -17.71 -16.57 1.07
N TYR A 203 -17.18 -15.36 1.27
CA TYR A 203 -15.76 -15.09 1.07
C TYR A 203 -14.88 -15.84 2.08
N MET A 204 -15.27 -15.91 3.35
CA MET A 204 -14.55 -16.66 4.37
C MET A 204 -14.50 -18.18 4.10
N LYS A 205 -15.50 -18.73 3.40
CA LYS A 205 -15.54 -20.14 2.97
C LYS A 205 -14.76 -20.40 1.68
N GLN A 206 -14.31 -19.37 0.99
CA GLN A 206 -13.56 -19.50 -0.24
C GLN A 206 -12.22 -20.22 0.01
N PRO A 207 -11.79 -21.13 -0.89
CA PRO A 207 -10.45 -21.70 -0.84
C PRO A 207 -9.36 -20.62 -0.95
N GLN A 208 -8.26 -20.82 -0.22
CA GLN A 208 -7.09 -19.97 -0.31
C GLN A 208 -6.50 -19.98 -1.74
N GLU A 209 -6.21 -18.79 -2.25
CA GLU A 209 -5.60 -18.62 -3.56
C GLU A 209 -4.09 -18.79 -3.57
N ASN A 210 -3.53 -19.04 -4.74
CA ASN A 210 -2.09 -19.17 -4.94
C ASN A 210 -1.37 -17.84 -4.68
N TYR A 211 -0.18 -17.87 -4.07
CA TYR A 211 0.63 -16.66 -3.82
C TYR A 211 0.99 -15.83 -5.08
N LYS A 212 0.89 -16.43 -6.27
CA LYS A 212 1.22 -15.79 -7.56
C LYS A 212 0.09 -14.98 -8.20
N ILE A 213 -1.13 -14.99 -7.64
CA ILE A 213 -2.22 -14.22 -8.24
C ILE A 213 -2.00 -12.71 -8.09
N ASP A 214 -2.54 -11.96 -9.05
CA ASP A 214 -2.72 -10.51 -8.91
C ASP A 214 -4.02 -10.27 -8.14
N ILE A 215 -3.92 -9.74 -6.93
CA ILE A 215 -5.04 -9.50 -6.02
C ILE A 215 -6.06 -8.55 -6.64
N LEU A 216 -5.60 -7.51 -7.33
CA LEU A 216 -6.48 -6.49 -7.92
C LEU A 216 -7.26 -7.08 -9.09
N GLN A 217 -6.60 -7.88 -9.93
CA GLN A 217 -7.29 -8.60 -11.02
C GLN A 217 -8.25 -9.66 -10.50
N TRP A 218 -7.90 -10.33 -9.40
CA TRP A 218 -8.77 -11.29 -8.75
C TRP A 218 -10.07 -10.61 -8.28
N TRP A 219 -9.97 -9.50 -7.54
CA TRP A 219 -11.14 -8.72 -7.11
C TRP A 219 -11.97 -8.22 -8.28
N PHE A 220 -11.34 -7.70 -9.32
CA PHE A 220 -12.04 -7.24 -10.53
C PHE A 220 -12.84 -8.35 -11.21
N SER A 221 -12.30 -9.57 -11.23
CA SER A 221 -12.95 -10.74 -11.81
C SER A 221 -14.12 -11.28 -10.96
N HIS A 222 -14.12 -11.00 -9.66
CA HIS A 222 -15.13 -11.48 -8.71
C HIS A 222 -16.12 -10.39 -8.25
N LYS A 223 -16.05 -9.17 -8.79
CA LYS A 223 -16.91 -8.03 -8.42
C LYS A 223 -18.42 -8.30 -8.52
N SER A 224 -18.85 -9.25 -9.35
CA SER A 224 -20.27 -9.65 -9.46
C SER A 224 -20.70 -10.65 -8.38
N VAL A 225 -19.76 -11.40 -7.81
CA VAL A 225 -19.96 -12.36 -6.72
C VAL A 225 -19.87 -11.67 -5.37
N TYR A 226 -18.94 -10.71 -5.28
CA TYR A 226 -18.61 -9.95 -4.08
C TYR A 226 -18.66 -8.43 -4.34
N PRO A 227 -19.84 -7.84 -4.62
CA PRO A 227 -19.94 -6.43 -4.99
C PRO A 227 -19.57 -5.46 -3.87
N ALA A 228 -19.95 -5.73 -2.61
CA ALA A 228 -19.68 -4.83 -1.50
C ALA A 228 -18.23 -4.94 -1.01
N LEU A 229 -17.70 -6.16 -0.90
CA LEU A 229 -16.29 -6.41 -0.61
C LEU A 229 -15.38 -5.91 -1.73
N TYR A 230 -15.80 -5.97 -3.00
CA TYR A 230 -15.04 -5.38 -4.10
C TYR A 230 -14.86 -3.87 -3.92
N ARG A 231 -15.91 -3.15 -3.52
CA ARG A 231 -15.79 -1.71 -3.22
C ARG A 231 -14.86 -1.45 -2.04
N MET A 232 -14.98 -2.24 -0.97
CA MET A 232 -14.06 -2.17 0.16
C MET A 232 -12.61 -2.48 -0.24
N ALA A 233 -12.40 -3.46 -1.13
CA ALA A 233 -11.09 -3.82 -1.66
C ALA A 233 -10.46 -2.69 -2.46
N CYS A 234 -11.24 -1.97 -3.27
CA CYS A 234 -10.76 -0.78 -3.99
C CYS A 234 -10.16 0.27 -3.04
N ASP A 235 -10.76 0.48 -1.86
CA ASP A 235 -10.30 1.47 -0.90
C ASP A 235 -9.10 0.98 -0.09
N TYR A 236 -9.21 -0.20 0.52
CA TYR A 236 -8.22 -0.68 1.49
C TYR A 236 -6.98 -1.29 0.86
N LEU A 237 -7.07 -1.89 -0.32
CA LEU A 237 -5.90 -2.45 -1.01
C LEU A 237 -5.04 -1.36 -1.68
N ALA A 238 -5.61 -0.17 -1.91
CA ALA A 238 -4.88 0.97 -2.44
C ALA A 238 -4.01 1.67 -1.37
N ILE A 239 -4.22 1.39 -0.08
CA ILE A 239 -3.46 1.99 1.01
C ILE A 239 -2.03 1.41 0.99
N PRO A 240 -0.99 2.24 0.83
CA PRO A 240 0.39 1.78 0.94
C PRO A 240 0.74 1.53 2.40
N SER A 241 1.65 0.57 2.67
CA SER A 241 2.14 0.33 4.03
C SER A 241 3.32 1.24 4.39
N SER A 242 3.81 2.04 3.45
CA SER A 242 4.93 2.93 3.63
C SER A 242 4.78 4.23 2.86
N SER A 243 5.38 5.30 3.39
CA SER A 243 5.45 6.61 2.73
C SER A 243 6.51 6.69 1.63
N VAL A 244 7.32 5.65 1.40
CA VAL A 244 8.49 5.67 0.50
C VAL A 244 8.15 6.24 -0.87
N CYS A 245 7.04 5.78 -1.46
CA CYS A 245 6.65 6.22 -2.79
C CYS A 245 6.29 7.72 -2.82
N ALA A 246 5.70 8.23 -1.73
CA ALA A 246 5.45 9.66 -1.58
C ALA A 246 6.76 10.44 -1.35
N ASP A 247 7.69 9.90 -0.54
CA ASP A 247 9.00 10.51 -0.28
C ASP A 247 9.89 10.56 -1.53
N GLU A 248 9.87 9.50 -2.34
CA GLU A 248 10.54 9.43 -3.65
C GLU A 248 9.92 10.43 -4.64
N ALA A 249 8.59 10.49 -4.72
CA ALA A 249 7.90 11.47 -5.56
C ALA A 249 8.21 12.91 -5.13
N ASN A 250 8.24 13.19 -3.83
CA ASN A 250 8.57 14.50 -3.28
C ASN A 250 10.03 14.87 -3.57
N SER A 251 10.96 13.91 -3.45
CA SER A 251 12.38 14.11 -3.77
C SER A 251 12.58 14.39 -5.26
N ALA A 252 11.92 13.63 -6.13
CA ALA A 252 11.97 13.84 -7.57
C ALA A 252 11.36 15.19 -7.98
N ALA A 253 10.27 15.59 -7.33
CA ALA A 253 9.68 16.91 -7.51
C ALA A 253 10.67 18.00 -7.09
N LYS A 254 11.26 17.93 -5.90
CA LYS A 254 12.27 18.91 -5.45
C LYS A 254 13.40 19.11 -6.48
N ILE A 255 13.95 18.03 -7.03
CA ILE A 255 15.00 18.10 -8.06
C ILE A 255 14.50 18.78 -9.35
N THR A 256 13.27 18.47 -9.76
CA THR A 256 12.66 19.05 -10.98
C THR A 256 12.45 20.57 -10.86
N PHE A 257 12.22 21.06 -9.64
CA PHE A 257 11.79 22.43 -9.39
C PHE A 257 12.84 23.32 -8.71
N ASP A 258 13.99 22.79 -8.30
CA ASP A 258 15.09 23.53 -7.67
C ASP A 258 15.64 24.69 -8.54
N SER A 259 15.30 24.72 -9.84
CA SER A 259 15.74 25.73 -10.80
C SER A 259 14.62 26.64 -11.35
N ARG A 260 13.35 26.43 -10.95
CA ARG A 260 12.21 27.25 -11.40
C ARG A 260 11.83 28.23 -10.29
N PHE A 261 11.65 29.51 -10.64
CA PHE A 261 11.23 30.58 -9.73
C PHE A 261 10.14 30.09 -8.76
N SER A 262 10.29 30.42 -7.47
CA SER A 262 9.44 30.00 -6.34
C SER A 262 7.94 29.99 -6.69
N LEU A 263 7.42 28.84 -7.12
CA LEU A 263 5.99 28.62 -7.31
C LEU A 263 5.31 28.60 -5.94
N HIS A 264 4.06 29.06 -5.88
CA HIS A 264 3.25 28.88 -4.68
C HIS A 264 3.08 27.39 -4.37
N LYS A 265 3.01 27.02 -3.10
CA LYS A 265 2.95 25.61 -2.65
C LYS A 265 1.77 24.87 -3.29
N SER A 266 0.62 25.52 -3.39
CA SER A 266 -0.59 24.95 -4.00
C SER A 266 -0.43 24.71 -5.50
N THR A 267 0.17 25.66 -6.23
CA THR A 267 0.49 25.49 -7.66
C THR A 267 1.47 24.33 -7.88
N PHE A 268 2.49 24.22 -7.03
CA PHE A 268 3.46 23.12 -7.08
C PHE A 268 2.80 21.75 -6.83
N LYS A 269 1.91 21.66 -5.84
CA LYS A 269 1.14 20.44 -5.55
C LYS A 269 0.25 20.06 -6.73
N ALA A 270 -0.51 21.02 -7.26
CA ALA A 270 -1.37 20.82 -8.42
C ALA A 270 -0.60 20.32 -9.65
N GLU A 271 0.50 20.98 -10.02
CA GLU A 271 1.33 20.57 -11.17
C GLU A 271 1.88 19.14 -10.98
N SER A 272 2.33 18.82 -9.77
CA SER A 272 2.85 17.49 -9.44
C SER A 272 1.78 16.41 -9.58
N CYS A 273 0.57 16.64 -9.05
CA CYS A 273 -0.57 15.72 -9.15
C CYS A 273 -1.03 15.55 -10.59
N VAL A 274 -1.28 16.64 -11.31
CA VAL A 274 -1.74 16.61 -12.71
C VAL A 274 -0.75 15.86 -13.60
N ARG A 275 0.56 16.10 -13.44
CA ARG A 275 1.58 15.37 -14.20
C ARG A 275 1.54 13.87 -13.94
N SER A 276 1.43 13.48 -12.66
CA SER A 276 1.32 12.07 -12.25
C SER A 276 0.07 11.40 -12.83
N TRP A 277 -1.09 12.07 -12.72
CA TRP A 277 -2.34 11.56 -13.25
C TRP A 277 -2.33 11.46 -14.77
N LEU A 278 -1.85 12.48 -15.49
CA LEU A 278 -1.75 12.44 -16.95
C LEU A 278 -0.86 11.30 -17.43
N GLN A 279 0.29 11.07 -16.79
CA GLN A 279 1.16 9.95 -17.11
C GLN A 279 0.45 8.60 -16.88
N THR A 280 -0.32 8.50 -15.80
CA THR A 280 -1.12 7.31 -15.50
C THR A 280 -2.19 7.08 -16.55
N LEU A 281 -3.00 8.08 -16.88
CA LEU A 281 -4.05 8.01 -17.90
C LEU A 281 -3.49 7.62 -19.28
N GLN A 282 -2.34 8.18 -19.66
CA GLN A 282 -1.64 7.82 -20.89
C GLN A 282 -1.18 6.36 -20.89
N SER A 283 -0.62 5.88 -19.78
CA SER A 283 -0.18 4.48 -19.64
C SER A 283 -1.35 3.49 -19.74
N MET A 284 -2.52 3.89 -19.22
CA MET A 284 -3.76 3.12 -19.30
C MET A 284 -4.49 3.31 -20.64
N LYS A 285 -3.97 4.17 -21.52
CA LYS A 285 -4.58 4.52 -22.81
C LYS A 285 -6.00 5.06 -22.68
N ILE A 286 -6.28 5.76 -21.58
CA ILE A 286 -7.56 6.44 -21.38
C ILE A 286 -7.53 7.72 -22.24
N PRO A 287 -8.53 7.92 -23.13
CA PRO A 287 -8.56 9.10 -23.97
C PRO A 287 -8.77 10.35 -23.12
N LEU A 288 -7.94 11.37 -23.36
CA LEU A 288 -8.11 12.68 -22.74
C LEU A 288 -9.13 13.50 -23.55
N PRO A 289 -9.91 14.38 -22.91
CA PRO A 289 -10.78 15.31 -23.61
C PRO A 289 -9.98 16.15 -24.61
N GLN A 290 -10.55 16.39 -25.80
CA GLN A 290 -9.94 17.30 -26.78
C GLN A 290 -10.03 18.75 -26.33
N ASP A 291 -11.07 19.09 -25.59
CA ASP A 291 -11.32 20.40 -25.02
C ASP A 291 -11.56 20.26 -23.51
N TYR A 292 -10.59 20.77 -22.74
CA TYR A 292 -10.65 20.72 -21.28
C TYR A 292 -11.65 21.71 -20.69
N HIS A 293 -11.98 22.81 -21.39
CA HIS A 293 -12.97 23.77 -20.90
C HIS A 293 -14.37 23.17 -20.96
N ILE A 294 -14.72 22.55 -22.10
CA ILE A 294 -16.01 21.85 -22.22
C ILE A 294 -16.11 20.70 -21.22
N ALA A 295 -15.03 19.94 -21.04
CA ALA A 295 -15.01 18.85 -20.08
C ALA A 295 -15.16 19.36 -18.64
N PHE A 296 -14.53 20.49 -18.30
CA PHE A 296 -14.63 21.13 -16.99
C PHE A 296 -16.04 21.67 -16.74
N ASP A 297 -16.63 22.38 -17.70
CA ASP A 297 -18.00 22.92 -17.59
C ASP A 297 -19.06 21.82 -17.47
N ALA A 298 -18.77 20.63 -17.99
CA ALA A 298 -19.64 19.46 -17.86
C ALA A 298 -19.52 18.75 -16.49
N LEU A 299 -18.56 19.12 -15.64
CA LEU A 299 -18.42 18.56 -14.30
C LEU A 299 -19.53 19.10 -13.41
N ASN A 300 -20.40 18.21 -12.94
CA ASN A 300 -21.39 18.53 -11.91
C ASN A 300 -20.79 18.34 -10.51
N ILE A 301 -19.75 19.13 -10.19
CA ILE A 301 -18.99 19.04 -8.94
C ILE A 301 -19.13 20.35 -8.16
N ASP A 302 -19.38 20.25 -6.86
CA ASP A 302 -19.37 21.38 -5.95
C ASP A 302 -17.93 21.67 -5.49
N PHE A 303 -17.27 22.58 -6.20
CA PHE A 303 -15.91 23.00 -5.87
C PHE A 303 -15.82 23.75 -4.54
N GLN A 304 -16.90 24.40 -4.09
CA GLN A 304 -16.90 25.15 -2.84
C GLN A 304 -16.87 24.19 -1.65
N ALA A 305 -17.65 23.10 -1.71
CA ALA A 305 -17.58 22.03 -0.72
C ALA A 305 -16.20 21.35 -0.69
N LEU A 306 -15.58 21.14 -1.86
CA LEU A 306 -14.23 20.56 -1.94
C LEU A 306 -13.14 21.49 -1.39
N ALA A 307 -13.30 22.80 -1.51
CA ALA A 307 -12.35 23.78 -1.00
C ALA A 307 -12.29 23.80 0.54
N GLU A 308 -13.35 23.40 1.24
CA GLU A 308 -13.33 23.28 2.71
C GLU A 308 -12.29 22.25 3.20
N ASP A 309 -12.04 21.22 2.39
CA ASP A 309 -11.15 20.11 2.72
C ASP A 309 -9.80 20.11 1.96
N ASP A 310 -9.65 20.95 0.92
CA ASP A 310 -8.44 20.97 0.07
C ASP A 310 -7.91 22.40 -0.18
N GLU A 311 -6.78 22.71 0.45
CA GLU A 311 -6.05 23.98 0.33
C GLU A 311 -5.58 24.32 -1.10
N VAL A 312 -5.51 23.33 -2.00
CA VAL A 312 -5.17 23.56 -3.41
C VAL A 312 -6.38 24.07 -4.16
N ILE A 313 -7.55 23.48 -3.91
CA ILE A 313 -8.82 23.90 -4.52
C ILE A 313 -9.22 25.28 -3.99
N GLU A 314 -9.09 25.50 -2.67
CA GLU A 314 -9.28 26.82 -2.05
C GLU A 314 -8.41 27.88 -2.74
N TYR A 315 -7.10 27.61 -2.87
CA TYR A 315 -6.17 28.51 -3.54
C TYR A 315 -6.51 28.76 -5.01
N MET A 316 -7.07 27.77 -5.73
CA MET A 316 -7.48 27.95 -7.12
C MET A 316 -8.76 28.78 -7.28
N LEU A 317 -9.65 28.75 -6.30
CA LEU A 317 -10.89 29.53 -6.31
C LEU A 317 -10.68 31.00 -5.87
N ASP A 318 -9.63 31.26 -5.09
CA ASP A 318 -9.27 32.61 -4.61
C ASP A 318 -8.56 33.42 -5.72
N ASP A 319 -9.31 33.79 -6.75
CA ASP A 319 -8.84 34.39 -8.02
C ASP A 319 -8.37 35.85 -7.90
N THR A 320 -7.66 36.21 -6.82
CA THR A 320 -7.10 37.55 -6.58
C THR A 320 -5.75 37.81 -7.29
N HIS A 321 -5.21 36.81 -7.98
CA HIS A 321 -3.80 36.79 -8.38
C HIS A 321 -3.52 37.45 -9.74
N GLY A 322 -4.56 37.93 -10.44
CA GLY A 322 -4.45 38.73 -11.67
C GLY A 322 -4.31 40.24 -11.44
N HIS A 323 -4.63 40.76 -10.25
CA HIS A 323 -4.75 42.21 -10.02
C HIS A 323 -3.52 42.88 -9.37
N GLU A 324 -2.57 42.13 -8.81
CA GLU A 324 -1.38 42.73 -8.16
C GLU A 324 -0.21 43.02 -9.11
N LYS A 325 -0.21 42.50 -10.35
CA LYS A 325 0.86 42.79 -11.31
C LYS A 325 0.66 44.08 -12.12
N ASP A 326 -0.58 44.58 -12.22
CA ASP A 326 -0.86 45.83 -12.95
C ASP A 326 -0.70 47.08 -12.07
N ALA A 327 -0.69 46.94 -10.73
CA ALA A 327 -0.46 48.06 -9.81
C ALA A 327 1.03 48.41 -9.61
N ALA A 328 1.96 47.58 -10.12
CA ALA A 328 3.40 47.78 -9.97
C ALA A 328 4.06 48.50 -11.18
N GLN A 329 3.28 48.97 -12.15
CA GLN A 329 3.76 49.76 -13.29
C GLN A 329 3.32 51.24 -13.30
N GLU A 330 2.58 51.71 -12.29
CA GLU A 330 2.26 53.13 -12.12
C GLU A 330 2.63 53.64 -10.72
N VAL A 331 3.92 53.70 -10.39
CA VAL A 331 4.51 54.74 -9.50
C VAL A 331 5.96 55.01 -9.91
#